data_AF-A0A455U9A5-F1
#
_entry.id   AF-A0A455U9A5-F1
#
_cell.length_a   1.000
_cell.length_b   1.000
_cell.length_c   1.000
_cell.angle_alpha   90.00
_cell.angle_beta   90.00
_cell.angle_gamma   90.00
#
_symmetry.space_group_name_H-M   'P 1'
#
loop_
_entity.id
_entity.type
_entity.pdbx_description
1 polymer ?
#
loop_
_entity_poly.entity_id
_entity_poly.type
_entity_poly.pdbx_seq_one_letter_code
_entity_poly.pdbx_strand_id
1 'polypeptide(L)'
;MKHFPNSFRETGLKALLDEQSIEEVVIIGAMSHMCIDATSRAASDFGYKTTIIHDACATMDLEFEGATVPASQVHATIMAALAFAYGTVTTTEHYIG
;
A
#
# COMPACT_ATOMS: atom_id res chain seq x y z
N MET A 1 12.14 5.38 12.02
CA MET A 1 12.92 5.09 10.79
C MET A 1 12.57 3.68 10.36
N LYS A 2 12.44 3.38 9.06
CA LYS A 2 12.24 2.02 8.54
C LYS A 2 13.36 1.67 7.58
N HIS A 3 13.77 0.39 7.56
CA HIS A 3 14.86 -0.10 6.70
C HIS A 3 14.39 -1.12 5.66
N PHE A 4 13.09 -1.45 5.63
CA PHE A 4 12.48 -2.42 4.71
C PHE A 4 11.25 -1.81 4.00
N PRO A 5 10.81 -2.39 2.87
CA PRO A 5 9.58 -1.96 2.20
C PRO A 5 8.35 -2.04 3.11
N ASN A 6 8.18 -3.15 3.83
CA ASN A 6 7.12 -3.35 4.80
C ASN A 6 7.34 -2.44 6.02
N SER A 7 6.43 -1.50 6.25
CA SER A 7 6.52 -0.52 7.35
C SER A 7 6.35 -1.14 8.74
N PHE A 8 5.83 -2.36 8.85
CA PHE A 8 5.73 -3.09 10.13
C PHE A 8 7.00 -3.85 10.48
N ARG A 9 7.86 -4.15 9.51
CA ARG A 9 9.05 -4.97 9.74
C ARG A 9 10.12 -4.16 10.49
N GLU A 10 10.48 -4.65 11.68
CA GLU A 10 11.55 -4.07 12.51
C GLU A 10 11.28 -2.58 12.84
N THR A 11 10.01 -2.25 13.05
CA THR A 11 9.56 -0.93 13.54
C THR A 11 8.60 -1.11 14.72
N GLY A 12 8.27 -0.01 15.39
CA GLY A 12 7.24 0.02 16.45
C GLY A 12 5.81 0.18 15.94
N LEU A 13 5.56 0.15 14.62
CA LEU A 13 4.27 0.53 14.04
C LEU A 13 3.12 -0.35 14.54
N LYS A 14 3.29 -1.68 14.56
CA LYS A 14 2.25 -2.61 15.02
C LYS A 14 1.87 -2.35 16.48
N ALA A 15 2.88 -2.24 17.35
CA ALA A 15 2.67 -1.98 18.77
C ALA A 15 1.97 -0.63 19.01
N LEU A 16 2.36 0.40 18.27
CA LEU A 16 1.75 1.73 18.37
C LEU A 16 0.28 1.73 17.96
N LEU A 17 -0.06 1.06 16.86
CA LEU A 17 -1.43 0.95 16.37
C LEU A 17 -2.29 0.11 17.33
N ASP A 18 -1.75 -0.99 17.85
CA ASP A 18 -2.43 -1.84 18.84
C ASP A 18 -2.70 -1.10 20.15
N GLU A 19 -1.72 -0.35 20.66
CA GLU A 19 -1.85 0.44 21.90
C GLU A 19 -2.95 1.51 21.77
N GLN A 20 -3.18 2.00 20.56
CA GLN A 20 -4.23 2.97 20.25
C GLN A 20 -5.55 2.31 19.82
N SER A 21 -5.64 0.98 19.86
CA SER A 21 -6.82 0.22 19.43
C SER A 21 -7.28 0.58 18.01
N ILE A 22 -6.33 0.80 17.10
CA ILE A 22 -6.63 1.10 15.69
C ILE A 22 -7.07 -0.18 14.99
N GLU A 23 -8.22 -0.13 14.34
CA GLU A 23 -8.77 -1.26 13.57
C GLU A 23 -8.74 -1.00 12.05
N GLU A 24 -8.65 0.26 11.64
CA GLU A 24 -8.67 0.68 10.23
C GLU A 24 -7.43 1.49 9.88
N VAL A 25 -6.85 1.24 8.70
CA VAL A 25 -5.71 2.01 8.18
C VAL A 25 -5.96 2.49 6.77
N VAL A 26 -5.57 3.73 6.51
CA VAL A 26 -5.61 4.36 5.19
C VAL A 26 -4.18 4.58 4.72
N ILE A 27 -3.85 4.03 3.56
CA ILE A 27 -2.48 3.95 3.06
C ILE A 27 -2.36 4.78 1.78
N ILE A 28 -1.39 5.70 1.79
CA ILE A 28 -0.99 6.57 0.67
C ILE A 28 0.53 6.70 0.61
N GLY A 29 1.07 7.22 -0.50
CA GLY A 29 2.50 7.54 -0.63
C GLY A 29 3.22 6.75 -1.73
N ALA A 30 4.48 6.41 -1.50
CA ALA A 30 5.33 5.80 -2.52
C ALA A 30 6.31 4.74 -1.98
N MET A 31 6.69 3.74 -2.77
CA MET A 31 6.21 3.46 -4.13
C MET A 31 5.06 2.45 -4.13
N SER A 32 4.10 2.61 -5.05
CA SER A 32 2.91 1.75 -5.20
C SER A 32 3.30 0.27 -5.21
N HIS A 33 4.27 -0.10 -6.05
CA HIS A 33 4.73 -1.49 -6.25
C HIS A 33 5.62 -2.05 -5.14
N MET A 34 6.05 -1.23 -4.18
CA MET A 34 7.10 -1.61 -3.24
C MET A 34 6.65 -1.40 -1.80
N CYS A 35 6.69 -0.16 -1.30
CA CYS A 35 6.39 0.11 0.10
C CYS A 35 4.88 0.09 0.37
N ILE A 36 4.07 0.56 -0.58
CA ILE A 36 2.62 0.56 -0.47
C ILE A 36 2.09 -0.88 -0.57
N ASP A 37 2.51 -1.64 -1.58
CA ASP A 37 2.16 -3.06 -1.72
C ASP A 37 2.55 -3.86 -0.46
N ALA A 38 3.82 -3.80 -0.05
CA ALA A 38 4.29 -4.58 1.10
C ALA A 38 3.59 -4.21 2.42
N THR A 39 3.34 -2.91 2.65
CA THR A 39 2.66 -2.46 3.88
C THR A 39 1.17 -2.78 3.85
N SER A 40 0.51 -2.66 2.70
CA SER A 40 -0.93 -2.95 2.56
C SER A 40 -1.23 -4.43 2.79
N ARG A 41 -0.41 -5.32 2.23
CA ARG A 41 -0.54 -6.77 2.47
C ARG A 41 -0.35 -7.10 3.94
N ALA A 42 0.72 -6.58 4.55
CA ALA A 42 0.98 -6.81 5.97
C ALA A 42 -0.12 -6.24 6.88
N ALA A 43 -0.67 -5.07 6.56
CA ALA A 43 -1.79 -4.50 7.31
C ALA A 43 -3.02 -5.42 7.27
N SER A 44 -3.37 -5.90 6.08
CA SER A 44 -4.46 -6.87 5.89
C SER A 44 -4.21 -8.17 6.65
N ASP A 45 -2.99 -8.73 6.57
CA ASP A 45 -2.61 -9.96 7.27
C ASP A 45 -2.68 -9.82 8.80
N PHE A 46 -2.43 -8.61 9.32
CA PHE A 46 -2.59 -8.30 10.75
C PHE A 46 -4.05 -8.04 11.16
N GLY A 47 -4.99 -8.06 10.21
CA GLY A 47 -6.42 -7.90 10.47
C GLY A 47 -6.94 -6.46 10.39
N TYR A 48 -6.12 -5.49 9.97
CA TYR A 48 -6.58 -4.12 9.79
C TYR A 48 -7.50 -4.03 8.57
N LYS A 49 -8.63 -3.32 8.71
CA LYS A 49 -9.42 -2.90 7.56
C LYS A 49 -8.62 -1.88 6.76
N THR A 50 -8.08 -2.34 5.64
CA THR A 50 -7.09 -1.59 4.86
C THR A 50 -7.78 -0.87 3.70
N THR A 51 -7.57 0.44 3.60
CA THR A 51 -8.01 1.27 2.47
C THR A 51 -6.80 1.92 1.81
N ILE A 52 -6.70 1.84 0.49
CA ILE A 52 -5.62 2.45 -0.30
C ILE A 52 -6.24 3.54 -1.17
N ILE A 53 -5.68 4.75 -1.08
CA ILE A 53 -6.10 5.88 -1.91
C ILE A 53 -5.19 5.93 -3.13
N HIS A 54 -5.65 5.37 -4.25
CA HIS A 54 -4.75 5.03 -5.36
C HIS A 54 -4.21 6.27 -6.08
N ASP A 55 -5.01 7.34 -6.21
CA ASP A 55 -4.58 8.62 -6.80
C ASP A 55 -3.65 9.43 -5.90
N ALA A 56 -3.51 9.03 -4.62
CA ALA A 56 -2.50 9.52 -3.68
C ALA A 56 -1.28 8.57 -3.56
N CYS A 57 -1.15 7.61 -4.47
CA CYS A 57 -0.01 6.69 -4.54
C CYS A 57 0.79 6.87 -5.84
N ALA A 58 2.12 6.78 -5.77
CA ALA A 58 3.00 6.97 -6.93
C ALA A 58 4.01 5.83 -7.12
N THR A 59 4.41 5.59 -8.36
CA THR A 59 5.45 4.62 -8.74
C THR A 59 6.29 5.16 -9.90
N MET A 60 7.25 4.38 -10.37
CA MET A 60 8.08 4.64 -11.55
C MET A 60 7.99 3.48 -12.54
N ASP A 61 8.53 3.70 -13.74
CA ASP A 61 8.75 2.64 -14.73
C ASP A 61 9.67 1.57 -14.13
N LEU A 62 9.39 0.31 -14.45
CA LEU A 62 10.22 -0.83 -14.06
C LEU A 62 10.79 -1.50 -15.30
N GLU A 63 11.85 -2.28 -15.11
CA GLU A 63 12.45 -3.10 -16.16
C GLU A 63 12.53 -4.54 -15.68
N PHE A 64 12.21 -5.47 -16.58
CA PHE A 64 12.39 -6.90 -16.37
C PHE A 64 12.79 -7.58 -17.68
N GLU A 65 13.95 -8.22 -17.70
CA GLU A 65 14.50 -8.95 -18.86
C GLU A 65 14.52 -8.13 -20.17
N GLY A 66 14.90 -6.86 -20.08
CA GLY A 66 14.99 -5.92 -21.19
C GLY A 66 13.66 -5.27 -21.58
N ALA A 67 12.55 -5.63 -20.92
CA ALA A 67 11.24 -5.02 -21.16
C ALA A 67 10.96 -3.91 -20.13
N THR A 68 10.75 -2.68 -20.60
CA THR A 68 10.24 -1.60 -19.76
C THR A 68 8.74 -1.74 -19.55
N VAL A 69 8.32 -1.78 -18.28
CA VAL A 69 6.92 -1.74 -17.85
C VAL A 69 6.60 -0.31 -17.42
N PRO A 70 5.71 0.40 -18.13
CA PRO A 70 5.35 1.78 -17.79
C PRO A 70 4.76 1.89 -16.37
N ALA A 71 5.06 2.99 -15.68
CA ALA A 71 4.61 3.28 -14.33
C ALA A 71 3.10 3.14 -14.16
N SER A 72 2.32 3.54 -15.18
CA SER A 72 0.86 3.41 -15.19
C SER A 72 0.40 1.95 -15.16
N GLN A 73 1.09 1.04 -15.87
CA GLN A 73 0.80 -0.39 -15.85
C GLN A 73 1.23 -1.00 -14.52
N VAL A 74 2.43 -0.68 -14.04
CA VAL A 74 2.91 -1.11 -12.71
C VAL A 74 1.91 -0.71 -11.62
N HIS A 75 1.47 0.55 -11.62
CA HIS A 75 0.50 1.06 -10.67
C HIS A 75 -0.84 0.33 -10.78
N ALA A 76 -1.40 0.24 -11.99
CA ALA A 76 -2.70 -0.41 -12.22
C ALA A 76 -2.71 -1.89 -11.80
N THR A 77 -1.65 -2.64 -12.13
CA THR A 77 -1.52 -4.05 -11.75
C THR A 77 -1.50 -4.22 -10.23
N ILE A 78 -0.75 -3.38 -9.53
CA ILE A 78 -0.65 -3.46 -8.06
C ILE A 78 -1.97 -3.07 -7.40
N MET A 79 -2.59 -1.97 -7.85
CA MET A 79 -3.89 -1.54 -7.32
C MET A 79 -4.98 -2.60 -7.55
N ALA A 80 -5.00 -3.25 -8.72
CA ALA A 80 -5.92 -4.35 -9.00
C ALA A 80 -5.69 -5.55 -8.07
N ALA A 81 -4.43 -5.92 -7.81
CA ALA A 81 -4.10 -7.01 -6.89
C ALA A 81 -4.49 -6.69 -5.44
N LEU A 82 -4.25 -5.46 -4.98
CA LEU A 82 -4.64 -5.01 -3.65
C LEU A 82 -6.17 -4.97 -3.48
N ALA A 83 -6.89 -4.44 -4.46
CA ALA A 83 -8.35 -4.39 -4.47
C ALA A 83 -9.00 -5.79 -4.44
N PHE A 84 -8.33 -6.78 -5.03
CA PHE A 84 -8.87 -8.14 -5.10
C PHE A 84 -8.81 -8.88 -3.76
N ALA A 85 -7.75 -8.70 -2.98
CA ALA A 85 -7.48 -9.58 -1.82
C ALA A 85 -7.15 -8.88 -0.51
N TYR A 86 -6.72 -7.61 -0.54
CA TYR A 86 -6.08 -6.98 0.63
C TYR A 86 -6.81 -5.77 1.20
N GLY A 87 -7.72 -5.14 0.45
CA GLY A 87 -8.49 -4.02 0.97
C GLY A 87 -9.29 -3.25 -0.07
N THR A 88 -9.89 -2.14 0.39
CA THR A 88 -10.60 -1.20 -0.49
C THR A 88 -9.58 -0.33 -1.22
N VAL A 89 -9.76 -0.16 -2.53
CA VAL A 89 -8.98 0.79 -3.33
C VAL A 89 -9.92 1.85 -3.87
N THR A 90 -9.67 3.12 -3.59
CA THR A 90 -10.57 4.23 -3.95
C THR A 90 -9.82 5.53 -4.28
N THR A 91 -10.52 6.54 -4.78
CA THR A 91 -9.96 7.87 -5.07
C THR A 91 -9.98 8.75 -3.84
N THR A 92 -9.15 9.80 -3.85
CA THR A 92 -9.12 10.81 -2.78
C THR A 92 -10.47 11.49 -2.66
N GLU A 93 -11.06 11.88 -3.80
CA GLU A 93 -12.40 12.50 -3.86
C GLU A 93 -13.47 11.63 -3.20
N HIS A 94 -13.54 10.35 -3.55
CA HIS A 94 -14.55 9.46 -2.97
C HIS A 94 -14.33 9.23 -1.46
N TYR A 95 -13.08 9.28 -0.99
CA TYR A 95 -12.76 9.06 0.42
C TYR A 95 -13.08 10.26 1.31
N ILE A 96 -12.88 11.50 0.84
CA ILE A 96 -13.08 12.71 1.65
C ILE A 96 -14.48 13.33 1.52
N GLY A 97 -15.25 12.96 0.48
CA GLY A 97 -16.57 13.52 0.17
C GLY A 97 -16.52 14.80 -0.65
#